data_AF-A0A3B7MNU0-F1
#
_entry.id   AF-A0A3B7MNU0-F1
#
_cell.length_a   1.000
_cell.length_b   1.000
_cell.length_c   1.000
_cell.angle_alpha   90.00
_cell.angle_beta   90.00
_cell.angle_gamma   90.00
#
_symmetry.space_group_name_H-M   'P 1'
#
loop_
_entity.id
_entity.type
_entity.pdbx_description
1 polymer ?
#
loop_
_entity_poly.entity_id
_entity_poly.type
_entity_poly.pdbx_seq_one_letter_code
_entity_poly.pdbx_strand_id
1 'polypeptide(L)'
;MTKKSTETILVLVIACVILNLVFQRKFLLSTAVVLGVIGIFIPFLADKIHWGWMKLGHGMGYITGRIILIIVFFFILYPLSLAARLFRKDSVKIRPGAGSYFKDRNFVYTKEGMENTW
;
A
#
# COMPACT_ATOMS: atom_id res chain seq x y z
N MET A 1 -5.13 12.09 -32.68
CA MET A 1 -4.36 10.99 -32.04
C MET A 1 -3.05 11.56 -31.52
N THR A 2 -2.90 11.65 -30.21
CA THR A 2 -1.59 11.89 -29.59
C THR A 2 -0.83 10.56 -29.56
N LYS A 3 0.51 10.55 -29.71
CA LYS A 3 1.31 9.32 -29.78
C LYS A 3 1.00 8.29 -28.67
N LYS A 4 0.65 8.78 -27.48
CA LYS A 4 0.34 7.98 -26.28
C LYS A 4 -0.98 7.18 -26.38
N SER A 5 -1.99 7.70 -27.08
CA SER A 5 -3.26 6.98 -27.27
C SER A 5 -3.05 5.72 -28.11
N THR A 6 -2.21 5.78 -29.15
CA THR A 6 -1.92 4.65 -30.04
C THR A 6 -1.19 3.52 -29.32
N GLU A 7 -0.21 3.84 -28.47
CA GLU A 7 0.53 2.85 -27.67
C GLU A 7 -0.40 2.11 -26.70
N THR A 8 -1.35 2.81 -26.09
CA THR A 8 -2.31 2.20 -25.16
C THR A 8 -3.23 1.22 -25.89
N ILE A 9 -3.72 1.58 -27.07
CA ILE A 9 -4.55 0.68 -27.89
C ILE A 9 -3.75 -0.57 -28.28
N LEU A 10 -2.49 -0.41 -28.70
CA LEU A 10 -1.63 -1.52 -29.10
C LEU A 10 -1.42 -2.49 -27.93
N VAL A 11 -1.10 -1.97 -26.74
CA VAL A 11 -0.93 -2.78 -25.52
C VAL A 11 -2.23 -3.51 -25.15
N LEU A 12 -3.38 -2.85 -25.28
CA LEU A 12 -4.68 -3.43 -24.95
C LEU A 12 -5.08 -4.54 -25.94
N VAL A 13 -4.77 -4.36 -27.23
CA VAL A 13 -4.94 -5.39 -28.27
C VAL A 13 -4.01 -6.58 -28.00
N ILE A 14 -2.73 -6.34 -27.71
CA ILE A 14 -1.75 -7.39 -27.39
C ILE A 14 -2.19 -8.17 -26.13
N ALA A 15 -2.63 -7.49 -25.08
CA ALA A 15 -3.11 -8.12 -23.86
C ALA A 15 -4.33 -9.02 -24.13
N CYS A 16 -5.26 -8.59 -24.98
CA CYS A 16 -6.43 -9.37 -25.37
C CYS A 16 -6.05 -10.62 -26.20
N VAL A 17 -5.04 -10.50 -27.09
CA VAL A 17 -4.50 -11.62 -27.87
C VAL A 17 -3.80 -12.63 -26.95
N ILE A 18 -2.98 -12.18 -25.99
CA ILE A 18 -2.30 -13.07 -25.04
C ILE A 18 -3.33 -13.82 -24.17
N LEU A 19 -4.34 -13.12 -23.65
CA LEU A 19 -5.43 -13.74 -22.90
C LEU A 19 -6.17 -14.80 -23.72
N ASN A 20 -6.30 -14.59 -25.03
CA ASN A 20 -6.92 -15.55 -25.92
C ASN A 20 -6.12 -16.85 -26.05
N LEU A 21 -4.79 -16.74 -26.18
CA LEU A 21 -3.89 -17.89 -26.27
C LEU A 21 -3.89 -18.74 -24.98
N VAL A 22 -4.09 -18.11 -23.83
CA VAL A 22 -4.15 -18.79 -22.52
C VAL A 22 -5.51 -19.47 -22.28
N PHE A 23 -6.62 -18.88 -22.71
CA PHE A 23 -7.97 -19.37 -22.37
C PHE A 23 -8.62 -20.33 -23.39
N GLN A 24 -8.11 -20.45 -24.64
CA GLN A 24 -8.56 -21.45 -25.64
C GLN A 24 -10.10 -21.57 -25.80
N ARG A 25 -10.85 -20.45 -25.67
CA ARG A 25 -12.31 -20.38 -25.87
C ARG A 25 -12.62 -19.62 -27.17
N LYS A 26 -13.23 -20.32 -28.14
CA LYS A 26 -13.53 -19.81 -29.50
C LYS A 26 -14.35 -18.51 -29.54
N PHE A 27 -15.17 -18.23 -28.53
CA PHE A 27 -15.99 -17.00 -28.45
C PHE A 27 -15.20 -15.73 -28.11
N LEU A 28 -14.04 -15.84 -27.45
CA LEU A 28 -13.24 -14.67 -27.05
C LEU A 28 -12.50 -14.04 -28.24
N LEU A 29 -12.16 -14.84 -29.27
CA LEU A 29 -11.43 -14.37 -30.45
C LEU A 29 -12.21 -13.33 -31.25
N SER A 30 -13.49 -13.61 -31.52
CA SER A 30 -14.31 -12.71 -32.34
C SER A 30 -14.52 -11.35 -31.65
N THR A 31 -14.72 -11.37 -30.33
CA THR A 31 -14.88 -10.14 -29.53
C THR A 31 -13.59 -9.31 -29.50
N ALA A 32 -12.43 -9.96 -29.38
CA ALA A 32 -11.12 -9.30 -29.40
C ALA A 32 -10.79 -8.65 -30.75
N VAL A 33 -11.10 -9.34 -31.85
CA VAL A 33 -10.90 -8.83 -33.22
C VAL A 33 -11.84 -7.66 -33.49
N VAL A 34 -13.12 -7.75 -33.11
CA VAL A 34 -14.09 -6.65 -33.28
C VAL A 34 -13.67 -5.42 -32.47
N LEU A 35 -13.22 -5.59 -31.22
CA LEU A 35 -12.71 -4.49 -30.41
C LEU A 35 -11.41 -3.88 -30.98
N GLY A 36 -10.50 -4.70 -31.50
CA GLY A 36 -9.25 -4.24 -32.12
C GLY A 36 -9.50 -3.46 -33.42
N VAL A 37 -10.42 -3.94 -34.25
CA VAL A 37 -10.82 -3.27 -35.50
C VAL A 37 -11.53 -1.95 -35.19
N ILE A 38 -12.50 -1.95 -34.26
CA ILE A 38 -13.20 -0.72 -33.86
C ILE A 38 -12.23 0.30 -33.23
N GLY A 39 -11.25 -0.16 -32.45
CA GLY A 39 -10.22 0.70 -31.84
C GLY A 39 -9.27 1.35 -32.84
N ILE A 40 -9.01 0.69 -33.98
CA ILE A 40 -8.18 1.23 -35.08
C ILE A 40 -8.98 2.23 -35.94
N PHE A 41 -10.24 1.94 -36.25
CA PHE A 41 -11.04 2.76 -37.15
C PHE A 41 -11.69 3.98 -36.48
N ILE A 42 -11.89 3.97 -35.14
CA ILE A 42 -12.55 5.06 -34.41
C ILE A 42 -11.62 5.65 -33.35
N PRO A 43 -10.80 6.67 -33.69
CA PRO A 43 -9.85 7.28 -32.76
C PRO A 43 -10.55 7.94 -31.54
N PHE A 44 -11.80 8.35 -31.69
CA PHE A 44 -12.61 8.89 -30.59
C PHE A 44 -12.89 7.87 -29.49
N LEU A 45 -13.12 6.61 -29.87
CA LEU A 45 -13.39 5.53 -28.92
C LEU A 45 -12.11 5.12 -28.18
N ALA A 46 -10.99 5.14 -28.89
CA ALA A 46 -9.67 4.91 -28.33
C ALA A 46 -9.29 5.92 -27.25
N ASP A 47 -9.53 7.22 -27.48
CA ASP A 47 -9.26 8.25 -26.46
C ASP A 47 -10.14 8.06 -25.22
N LYS A 48 -11.39 7.60 -25.39
CA LYS A 48 -12.31 7.31 -24.28
C LYS A 48 -11.88 6.08 -23.46
N ILE A 49 -11.38 5.04 -24.14
CA ILE A 49 -10.81 3.84 -23.50
C ILE A 49 -9.53 4.20 -22.76
N HIS A 50 -8.63 4.97 -23.39
CA HIS A 50 -7.41 5.44 -22.74
C HIS A 50 -7.72 6.26 -21.48
N TRP A 51 -8.73 7.14 -21.55
CA TRP A 51 -9.17 7.90 -20.38
C TRP A 51 -9.71 6.99 -19.26
N GLY A 52 -10.52 5.97 -19.60
CA GLY A 52 -10.99 4.97 -18.64
C GLY A 52 -9.84 4.17 -18.01
N TRP A 53 -8.87 3.77 -18.83
CA TRP A 53 -7.67 3.06 -18.39
C TRP A 53 -6.80 3.91 -17.46
N MET A 54 -6.60 5.19 -17.80
CA MET A 54 -5.86 6.13 -16.95
C MET A 54 -6.57 6.42 -15.63
N LYS A 55 -7.91 6.41 -15.61
CA LYS A 55 -8.70 6.48 -14.37
C LYS A 55 -8.50 5.25 -13.49
N LEU A 56 -8.47 4.05 -14.08
CA LEU A 56 -8.17 2.82 -13.35
C LEU A 56 -6.74 2.85 -12.79
N GLY A 57 -5.76 3.30 -13.57
CA GLY A 57 -4.38 3.48 -13.13
C GLY A 57 -4.25 4.46 -11.95
N HIS A 58 -4.96 5.59 -11.99
CA HIS A 58 -5.03 6.53 -10.86
C HIS A 58 -5.65 5.88 -9.61
N GLY A 59 -6.72 5.10 -9.77
CA GLY A 59 -7.34 4.35 -8.67
C GLY A 59 -6.37 3.35 -8.05
N MET A 60 -5.61 2.62 -8.87
CA MET A 60 -4.58 1.69 -8.40
C MET A 60 -3.48 2.41 -7.64
N GLY A 61 -2.98 3.54 -8.14
CA GLY A 61 -1.94 4.33 -7.45
C GLY A 61 -2.36 4.78 -6.05
N TYR A 62 -3.63 5.16 -5.87
CA TYR A 62 -4.17 5.53 -4.56
C TYR A 62 -4.20 4.37 -3.56
N ILE A 63 -4.45 3.15 -4.05
CA ILE A 63 -4.47 1.94 -3.24
C ILE A 63 -3.04 1.48 -2.93
N THR A 64 -2.12 1.59 -3.89
CA THR A 64 -0.71 1.18 -3.76
C THR A 64 -0.02 1.85 -2.58
N GLY A 65 -0.24 3.16 -2.36
CA GLY A 65 0.33 3.86 -1.20
C GLY A 65 -0.09 3.23 0.14
N ARG A 66 -1.37 2.85 0.27
CA ARG A 66 -1.89 2.14 1.46
C ARG A 66 -1.33 0.72 1.57
N ILE A 67 -1.26 0.00 0.47
CA ILE A 67 -0.71 -1.37 0.42
C ILE A 67 0.75 -1.37 0.90
N ILE A 68 1.57 -0.45 0.38
CA ILE A 68 2.98 -0.33 0.79
C ILE A 68 3.08 -0.10 2.29
N LEU A 69 2.26 0.79 2.84
CA LEU A 69 2.26 1.09 4.27
C LEU A 69 1.88 -0.13 5.11
N ILE A 70 0.85 -0.89 4.69
CA ILE A 70 0.43 -2.14 5.35
C ILE A 70 1.54 -3.18 5.31
N ILE A 71 2.19 -3.35 4.15
CA ILE A 71 3.30 -4.31 3.98
C ILE A 71 4.46 -3.93 4.90
N VAL A 72 4.88 -2.66 4.90
CA VAL A 72 5.95 -2.16 5.77
C VAL A 72 5.59 -2.36 7.24
N PHE A 73 4.35 -2.03 7.63
CA PHE A 73 3.89 -2.25 8.99
C PHE A 73 3.95 -3.72 9.38
N PHE A 74 3.44 -4.62 8.54
CA PHE A 74 3.32 -6.03 8.88
C PHE A 74 4.66 -6.79 8.82
N PHE A 75 5.55 -6.43 7.90
CA PHE A 75 6.85 -7.11 7.73
C PHE A 75 8.00 -6.46 8.50
N ILE A 76 7.90 -5.19 8.86
CA ILE A 76 8.97 -4.48 9.58
C ILE A 76 8.52 -4.12 10.99
N LEU A 77 7.52 -3.24 11.13
CA LEU A 77 7.16 -2.72 12.45
C LEU A 77 6.55 -3.78 13.37
N TYR A 78 5.68 -4.64 12.85
CA TYR A 78 4.99 -5.67 13.60
C TYR A 78 5.96 -6.71 14.20
N PRO A 79 6.84 -7.38 13.43
CA PRO A 79 7.80 -8.31 14.01
C PRO A 79 8.81 -7.60 14.91
N LEU A 80 9.19 -6.35 14.61
CA LEU A 80 10.05 -5.56 15.48
C LEU A 80 9.39 -5.29 16.84
N SER A 81 8.08 -4.98 16.86
CA SER A 81 7.33 -4.75 18.08
C SER A 81 7.18 -6.03 18.92
N LEU A 82 6.97 -7.18 18.26
CA LEU A 82 6.93 -8.48 18.93
C LEU A 82 8.29 -8.86 19.50
N ALA A 83 9.37 -8.68 18.74
CA ALA A 83 10.73 -8.87 19.23
C ALA A 83 11.01 -7.95 20.42
N ALA A 84 10.71 -6.65 20.30
CA ALA A 84 10.87 -5.70 21.39
C ALA A 84 10.05 -6.06 22.63
N ARG A 85 8.86 -6.65 22.47
CA ARG A 85 8.03 -7.16 23.58
C ARG A 85 8.62 -8.41 24.23
N LEU A 86 9.22 -9.31 23.46
CA LEU A 86 9.92 -10.49 23.98
C LEU A 86 11.21 -10.11 24.72
N PHE A 87 11.94 -9.08 24.25
CA PHE A 87 13.18 -8.61 24.87
C PHE A 87 12.98 -7.54 25.95
N ARG A 88 11.83 -6.86 26.01
CA ARG A 88 11.49 -5.94 27.11
C ARG A 88 11.22 -6.75 28.37
N LYS A 89 12.25 -6.85 29.21
CA LYS A 89 12.11 -7.16 30.63
C LYS A 89 11.24 -6.09 31.27
N ASP A 90 10.07 -6.48 31.80
CA ASP A 90 9.10 -5.61 32.46
C ASP A 90 9.78 -4.55 33.33
N SER A 91 9.88 -3.32 32.81
CA SER A 91 10.51 -2.20 33.51
C SER A 91 9.57 -1.58 34.54
N VAL A 92 8.28 -1.92 34.49
CA VAL A 92 7.34 -1.59 35.55
C VAL A 92 7.43 -2.70 36.57
N LYS A 93 8.16 -2.44 37.66
CA LYS A 93 8.11 -3.27 38.87
C LYS A 93 6.72 -3.13 39.50
N ILE A 94 5.71 -3.73 38.88
CA ILE A 94 4.41 -3.94 39.51
C ILE A 94 4.65 -4.98 40.58
N ARG A 95 4.86 -4.52 41.82
CA ARG A 95 4.91 -5.40 42.99
C ARG A 95 3.46 -5.79 43.31
N PRO A 96 3.06 -7.06 43.13
CA PRO A 96 1.73 -7.48 43.55
C PRO A 96 1.64 -7.31 45.08
N GLY A 97 0.66 -6.55 45.56
CA GLY A 97 0.45 -6.31 47.00
C GLY A 97 1.10 -5.03 47.57
N ALA A 98 1.72 -4.17 46.74
CA ALA A 98 2.15 -2.84 47.20
C ALA A 98 1.00 -1.83 47.07
N GLY A 99 0.69 -1.09 48.14
CA GLY A 99 -0.38 -0.08 48.17
C GLY A 99 -0.14 1.14 47.28
N SER A 100 1.05 1.29 46.69
CA SER A 100 1.42 2.39 45.82
C SER A 100 2.59 2.04 44.90
N TYR A 101 2.61 2.60 43.69
CA TYR A 101 3.73 2.55 42.76
C TYR A 101 4.80 3.61 43.05
N PHE A 102 4.50 4.56 43.93
CA PHE A 102 5.41 5.62 44.34
C PHE A 102 6.44 5.07 45.34
N LYS A 103 7.71 5.41 45.13
CA LYS A 103 8.74 5.22 46.16
C LYS A 103 8.79 6.48 47.00
N ASP A 104 8.62 6.34 48.32
CA ASP A 104 8.88 7.43 49.25
C ASP A 104 10.35 7.85 49.14
N ARG A 105 10.57 9.06 48.63
CA ARG A 105 11.88 9.70 48.62
C ARG A 105 11.95 10.62 49.83
N ASN A 106 12.49 10.11 50.93
CA ASN A 106 12.92 10.94 52.06
C ASN A 106 14.20 11.70 51.65
N PHE A 107 14.05 12.70 50.79
CA PHE A 107 15.15 13.57 50.35
C PHE A 107 15.09 14.88 51.13
N VAL A 108 16.22 15.29 51.71
CA VAL A 108 16.38 16.62 52.32
C VAL A 108 16.75 17.59 51.19
N TYR A 109 15.90 18.58 50.94
CA TYR A 109 16.09 19.53 49.86
C TYR A 109 17.34 20.40 50.09
N THR A 110 18.43 20.08 49.39
CA THR A 110 19.65 20.90 49.32
C THR A 110 19.62 21.83 48.11
N LYS A 111 20.24 23.00 48.23
CA LYS A 111 20.28 24.06 47.20
C LYS A 111 20.79 23.56 45.84
N GLU A 112 21.76 22.65 45.85
CA GLU A 112 22.33 22.01 44.65
C GLU A 112 21.30 21.16 43.87
N GLY A 113 20.28 20.62 44.54
CA GLY A 113 19.20 19.84 43.90
C GLY A 113 18.12 20.69 43.24
N MET A 114 18.12 22.00 43.47
CA MET A 114 17.20 22.96 42.84
C MET A 114 17.82 23.61 41.58
N GLU A 115 19.09 23.36 41.30
CA GLU A 115 19.80 23.97 40.18
C GLU A 115 19.49 23.27 38.84
N ASN A 116 18.97 22.03 38.85
CA ASN A 116 18.45 21.35 37.66
C ASN A 116 17.14 20.60 38.00
N THR A 117 16.02 21.21 37.63
CA THR A 117 14.66 20.70 37.90
C THR A 117 14.09 19.83 36.77
N TRP A 118 14.88 19.50 35.75
CA TRP A 118 14.46 18.78 34.54
C TRP A 118 15.24 17.48 34.35
#